data_AF-A0A4V1KI25-F1
#
_entry.id   AF-A0A4V1KI25-F1
#
_cell.length_a   1.000
_cell.length_b   1.000
_cell.length_c   1.000
_cell.angle_alpha   90.00
_cell.angle_beta   90.00
_cell.angle_gamma   90.00
#
_symmetry.space_group_name_H-M   'P 1'
#
loop_
_entity.id
_entity.type
_entity.pdbx_description
1 polymer ?
#
loop_
_entity_poly.entity_id
_entity_poly.type
_entity_poly.pdbx_seq_one_letter_code
_entity_poly.pdbx_strand_id
1 'polypeptide(L)' 'MPAPLSRDLRERIVRAVESGASARAAAARFDVSPSSAVKLMQRVQATGSVEPEKYGGYRRPL' A
#
# COMPACT_ATOMS: atom_id res chain seq x y z
N MET A 1 -6.34 -14.19 9.04
CA MET A 1 -5.60 -13.05 9.63
C MET A 1 -5.41 -12.01 8.53
N PRO A 2 -5.93 -10.78 8.64
CA PRO A 2 -5.50 -9.73 7.73
C PRO A 2 -3.99 -9.50 7.97
N ALA A 3 -3.21 -9.59 6.91
CA ALA A 3 -1.79 -9.23 6.93
C ALA A 3 -1.62 -7.97 6.07
N PRO A 4 -0.83 -6.99 6.52
CA PRO A 4 -0.48 -5.87 5.66
C PRO A 4 0.25 -6.40 4.41
N LEU A 5 0.07 -5.73 3.27
CA LEU A 5 0.89 -6.00 2.08
C LEU A 5 2.37 -6.02 2.51
N SER A 6 3.14 -6.96 1.99
CA SER A 6 4.58 -6.99 2.26
C SER A 6 5.23 -5.68 1.80
N ARG A 7 6.31 -5.27 2.46
CA ARG A 7 7.03 -4.05 2.09
C ARG A 7 7.49 -4.09 0.62
N ASP A 8 8.04 -5.22 0.18
CA ASP A 8 8.45 -5.44 -1.21
C ASP A 8 7.30 -5.20 -2.21
N LEU A 9 6.11 -5.75 -1.91
CA LEU A 9 4.94 -5.58 -2.77
C LEU A 9 4.51 -4.11 -2.86
N ARG A 10 4.60 -3.36 -1.76
CA ARG A 10 4.32 -1.92 -1.74
C ARG A 10 5.33 -1.15 -2.58
N GLU A 11 6.62 -1.42 -2.41
CA GLU A 11 7.70 -0.78 -3.18
C GLU A 11 7.54 -1.03 -4.69
N ARG A 12 7.20 -2.26 -5.08
CA ARG A 12 6.95 -2.63 -6.48
C ARG A 12 5.74 -1.92 -7.07
N ILE A 13 4.64 -1.78 -6.31
CA ILE A 13 3.47 -1.00 -6.74
C ILE A 13 3.85 0.46 -6.94
N VAL A 14 4.57 1.06 -5.99
CA VAL A 14 4.99 2.48 -6.07
C VAL A 14 5.88 2.71 -7.28
N ARG A 15 6.92 1.89 -7.49
CA ARG A 15 7.78 1.99 -8.67
C ARG A 15 7.01 1.86 -9.99
N ALA A 16 5.99 1.00 -10.04
CA ALA A 16 5.15 0.87 -11.23
C ALA A 16 4.34 2.15 -11.49
N VAL A 17 3.85 2.81 -10.43
CA VAL A 17 3.12 4.07 -10.57
C VAL A 17 4.04 5.23 -10.92
N GLU A 18 5.23 5.30 -10.32
CA GLU A 18 6.27 6.29 -10.65
C GLU A 18 6.79 6.16 -12.08
N SER A 19 6.78 4.94 -12.65
CA SER A 19 7.11 4.71 -14.06
C SER A 19 5.94 5.00 -15.03
N GLY A 20 4.85 5.58 -14.54
CA GLY A 20 3.74 6.10 -15.35
C GLY A 20 2.50 5.21 -15.38
N ALA A 21 2.47 4.09 -14.67
CA ALA A 21 1.25 3.30 -14.55
C ALA A 21 0.23 3.97 -13.61
N SER A 22 -1.06 3.78 -13.85
CA SER A 22 -2.07 4.14 -12.84
C SER A 22 -2.02 3.16 -11.66
N ALA A 23 -2.43 3.61 -10.47
CA ALA A 23 -2.53 2.73 -9.30
C ALA A 23 -3.41 1.49 -9.56
N ARG A 24 -4.46 1.62 -10.40
CA ARG A 24 -5.32 0.50 -10.79
C ARG A 24 -4.61 -0.48 -11.73
N ALA A 25 -3.81 0.02 -12.67
CA ALA A 25 -3.02 -0.82 -13.56
C ALA A 25 -1.92 -1.58 -12.77
N ALA A 26 -1.26 -0.91 -11.83
CA ALA A 26 -0.33 -1.55 -10.92
C ALA A 26 -1.04 -2.63 -10.06
N ALA A 27 -2.26 -2.37 -9.59
CA ALA A 27 -3.04 -3.34 -8.84
C ALA A 27 -3.28 -4.64 -9.62
N ALA A 28 -3.71 -4.52 -10.89
CA ALA A 28 -3.89 -5.66 -11.77
C ALA A 28 -2.59 -6.42 -12.05
N ARG A 29 -1.46 -5.71 -12.20
CA ARG A 29 -0.14 -6.32 -12.44
C ARG A 29 0.36 -7.16 -11.26
N PHE A 30 0.05 -6.74 -10.04
CA PHE A 30 0.55 -7.38 -8.81
C PHE A 30 -0.52 -8.21 -8.08
N ASP A 31 -1.66 -8.46 -8.73
CA ASP A 31 -2.79 -9.22 -8.20
C ASP A 31 -3.24 -8.76 -6.80
N VAL A 32 -3.35 -7.43 -6.64
CA VAL A 32 -3.87 -6.81 -5.43
C VAL A 32 -5.16 -6.07 -5.71
N SER A 33 -5.98 -5.86 -4.68
CA SER A 33 -7.21 -5.08 -4.84
C SER A 33 -6.91 -3.65 -5.31
N PRO A 34 -7.69 -3.08 -6.26
CA PRO A 34 -7.50 -1.71 -6.71
C PRO A 34 -7.58 -0.68 -5.57
N SER A 35 -8.44 -0.92 -4.59
CA SER A 35 -8.59 -0.03 -3.43
C SER A 35 -7.36 -0.05 -2.52
N SER A 36 -6.70 -1.20 -2.35
CA SER A 36 -5.43 -1.29 -1.61
C SER A 36 -4.32 -0.50 -2.29
N ALA A 37 -4.18 -0.60 -3.61
CA ALA A 37 -3.16 0.14 -4.35
C ALA A 37 -3.42 1.65 -4.32
N VAL A 38 -4.68 2.08 -4.43
CA VAL A 38 -5.05 3.50 -4.32
C VAL A 38 -4.72 4.05 -2.93
N LYS A 39 -5.12 3.34 -1.86
CA LYS A 39 -4.80 3.74 -0.47
C LYS A 39 -3.30 3.79 -0.20
N LEU A 40 -2.54 2.85 -0.79
CA LEU A 40 -1.07 2.87 -0.71
C LEU A 40 -0.51 4.15 -1.35
N MET A 41 -0.92 4.48 -2.57
CA MET A 41 -0.43 5.69 -3.24
C MET A 41 -0.85 6.97 -2.51
N GLN A 42 -2.07 7.04 -1.99
CA GLN A 42 -2.52 8.17 -1.16
C GLN A 42 -1.62 8.36 0.07
N ARG A 43 -1.27 7.27 0.76
CA ARG A 43 -0.34 7.30 1.88
C ARG A 43 1.04 7.80 1.45
N VAL A 44 1.61 7.24 0.39
CA VAL A 44 2.94 7.61 -0.12
C VAL A 44 2.99 9.07 -0.52
N GLN A 45 1.92 9.61 -1.13
CA GLN A 45 1.83 11.03 -1.46
C GLN A 45 1.71 11.92 -0.20
N ALA A 46 1.02 11.45 0.84
CA ALA A 46 0.85 12.20 2.08
C ALA A 46 2.08 12.18 2.99
N THR A 47 2.84 11.07 3.04
CA THR A 47 3.92 10.85 4.03
C THR A 47 5.30 10.66 3.41
N GLY A 48 5.38 10.44 2.09
CA GLY A 48 6.61 10.04 1.42
C GLY A 48 7.10 8.62 1.73
N SER A 49 6.33 7.82 2.49
CA SER A 49 6.77 6.52 2.98
C SER A 49 5.89 5.35 2.52
N VAL A 50 6.56 4.27 2.13
CA VAL A 50 5.96 2.96 1.78
C VAL A 50 5.73 2.07 3.00
N GLU A 51 6.24 2.46 4.17
CA GLU A 51 6.13 1.66 5.38
C GLU A 51 4.66 1.60 5.85
N PRO A 52 4.19 0.40 6.27
CA PRO A 52 2.90 0.29 6.92
C PRO A 52 2.84 1.16 8.16
N GLU A 53 1.63 1.56 8.51
CA GLU A 53 1.34 2.07 9.84
C GLU A 53 1.56 0.96 10.87
N LYS A 54 1.77 1.36 12.13
CA LYS A 54 1.96 0.42 13.25
C LYS A 54 0.81 -0.60 13.24
N TYR A 55 1.15 -1.85 12.96
CA TYR A 55 0.16 -2.92 12.86
C TYR A 55 -0.06 -3.54 14.24
N GLY A 56 -1.30 -3.46 14.74
CA GLY A 56 -1.65 -3.97 16.08
C GLY A 56 -1.26 -3.03 17.23
N GLY A 57 -1.73 -3.37 18.43
CA GLY A 57 -1.52 -2.55 19.64
C GLY A 57 -2.64 -1.57 19.98
N TYR A 58 -3.71 -1.51 19.18
CA TYR A 58 -4.96 -0.86 19.57
C TYR A 58 -5.68 -1.72 20.63
N ARG A 59 -5.22 -1.64 21.89
CA ARG A 59 -6.01 -2.12 23.03
C ARG A 59 -6.99 -1.01 23.40
N ARG A 60 -8.28 -1.32 23.39
CA ARG A 60 -9.30 -0.45 23.98
C ARG A 60 -8.99 -0.37 25.48
N PRO A 61 -8.77 0.81 26.07
CA PRO A 61 -8.68 0.91 27.52
C PRO A 61 -10.02 0.43 28.10
N LEU A 62 -9.95 -0.40 29.15
CA LEU A 62 -11.10 -0.81 29.95
C LEU A 62 -11.62 0.37 30.76
#